data_AF-A0A7K1DJD0-F1
#
_entry.id   AF-A0A7K1DJD0-F1
#
_cell.length_a   1.000
_cell.length_b   1.000
_cell.length_c   1.000
_cell.angle_alpha   90.00
_cell.angle_beta   90.00
_cell.angle_gamma   90.00
#
_symmetry.space_group_name_H-M   'P 1'
#
loop_
_entity.id
_entity.type
_entity.pdbx_description
1 polymer ?
#
loop_
_entity_poly.entity_id
_entity_poly.type
_entity_poly.pdbx_seq_one_letter_code
_entity_poly.pdbx_strand_id
1 'polypeptide(L)'
;MTSSKLFKNKLNRLILALVAGLTVGFSLPPWGWWPLSIFGCALFFQITKVVQNFYEKFLIGFIFGFAWLALGMSWMWFLTAPGYFVVALLFASFHGVAELIGSRFNSPMFARPIAHTLAEVLRFSIPFGGVPLATLPIAISPTRLADISSIGGPILVTWFVLQTAACIVGYFNRRQSRQPVAIILLLLIVLQIFGQSFNSINKTNTTLRIAAVQGGGPQGVLAINASARDAFERHLKVTKTLRPQSNLDIVLWPENVIDVAKFASSREYLEIANEAERLDAQFVVGITEDAGTNRFTN
;
A
#
# COMPACT_ATOMS: atom_id res chain seq x y z
N MET A 1 17.38 -33.15 -13.94
CA MET A 1 17.93 -31.78 -14.05
C MET A 1 18.45 -31.35 -12.70
N THR A 2 19.78 -31.28 -12.62
CA THR A 2 20.54 -30.69 -11.53
C THR A 2 19.86 -29.40 -11.08
N SER A 3 19.28 -29.39 -9.87
CA SER A 3 19.05 -28.13 -9.16
C SER A 3 20.33 -27.33 -9.30
N SER A 4 20.26 -26.18 -9.99
CA SER A 4 21.44 -25.35 -10.23
C SER A 4 22.20 -25.19 -8.91
N LYS A 5 23.53 -25.17 -8.94
CA LYS A 5 24.35 -25.07 -7.72
C LYS A 5 23.88 -23.92 -6.80
N LEU A 6 23.26 -22.89 -7.38
CA LEU A 6 22.59 -21.79 -6.71
C LEU A 6 21.62 -22.23 -5.60
N PHE A 7 20.74 -23.21 -5.82
CA PHE A 7 19.69 -23.56 -4.83
C PHE A 7 20.14 -24.60 -3.79
N LYS A 8 21.34 -25.18 -3.91
CA LYS A 8 21.80 -26.25 -3.01
C LYS A 8 22.34 -25.73 -1.67
N ASN A 9 23.01 -24.58 -1.68
CA ASN A 9 23.59 -23.98 -0.48
C ASN A 9 22.53 -23.13 0.26
N LYS A 10 22.41 -23.31 1.58
CA LYS A 10 21.56 -22.51 2.46
C LYS A 10 21.84 -21.00 2.29
N LEU A 11 23.11 -20.60 2.30
CA LEU A 11 23.48 -19.18 2.18
C LEU A 11 22.93 -18.56 0.88
N ASN A 12 23.10 -19.26 -0.25
CA ASN A 12 22.58 -18.79 -1.53
C ASN A 12 21.05 -18.67 -1.51
N ARG A 13 20.33 -19.59 -0.85
CA ARG A 13 18.87 -19.51 -0.71
C ARG A 13 18.44 -18.28 0.11
N LEU A 14 19.16 -17.96 1.18
CA LEU A 14 18.91 -16.76 1.98
C LEU A 14 19.18 -15.48 1.18
N ILE A 15 20.27 -15.44 0.40
CA ILE A 15 20.58 -14.31 -0.51
C ILE A 15 19.49 -14.17 -1.56
N LEU A 16 19.06 -15.27 -2.19
CA LEU A 16 17.99 -15.23 -3.18
C LEU A 16 16.64 -14.81 -2.55
N ALA A 17 16.37 -15.15 -1.29
CA ALA A 17 15.19 -14.68 -0.58
C ALA A 17 15.22 -13.16 -0.34
N LEU A 18 16.40 -12.63 0.02
CA LEU A 18 16.63 -11.19 0.13
C LEU A 18 16.40 -10.50 -1.22
N VAL A 19 17.01 -11.02 -2.30
CA VAL A 19 16.82 -10.49 -3.66
C VAL A 19 15.36 -10.54 -4.09
N ALA A 20 14.66 -11.64 -3.81
CA ALA A 20 13.23 -11.77 -4.11
C ALA A 20 12.40 -10.69 -3.39
N GLY A 21 12.66 -10.46 -2.10
CA GLY A 21 11.95 -9.44 -1.33
C GLY A 21 12.28 -8.02 -1.81
N LEU A 22 13.56 -7.70 -2.09
CA LEU A 22 13.95 -6.41 -2.67
C LEU A 22 13.30 -6.19 -4.04
N THR A 23 13.19 -7.24 -4.86
CA THR A 23 12.50 -7.19 -6.15
C THR A 23 11.05 -6.76 -5.96
N VAL A 24 10.34 -7.32 -4.97
CA VAL A 24 8.99 -6.84 -4.62
C VAL A 24 9.03 -5.40 -4.08
N GLY A 25 10.01 -5.04 -3.25
CA GLY A 25 10.17 -3.67 -2.76
C GLY A 25 10.32 -2.62 -3.88
N PHE A 26 11.09 -2.92 -4.94
CA PHE A 26 11.23 -2.05 -6.12
C PHE A 26 9.96 -1.95 -6.99
N SER A 27 8.96 -2.81 -6.76
CA SER A 27 7.66 -2.65 -7.41
C SER A 27 6.80 -1.55 -6.77
N LEU A 28 7.16 -1.10 -5.57
CA LEU A 28 6.48 -0.02 -4.85
C LEU A 28 7.01 1.35 -5.27
N PRO A 29 6.26 2.44 -4.99
CA PRO A 29 6.78 3.80 -5.09
C PRO A 29 8.08 3.98 -4.30
N PRO A 30 9.02 4.81 -4.78
CA PRO A 30 8.90 5.70 -5.94
C PRO A 30 9.16 5.03 -7.30
N TRP A 31 9.71 3.81 -7.34
CA TRP A 31 10.08 3.15 -8.60
C TRP A 31 8.87 2.64 -9.39
N GLY A 32 7.93 1.99 -8.70
CA GLY A 32 6.65 1.57 -9.30
C GLY A 32 6.77 0.52 -10.41
N TRP A 33 7.86 -0.27 -10.42
CA TRP A 33 8.06 -1.32 -11.43
C TRP A 33 7.19 -2.54 -11.14
N TRP A 34 5.88 -2.39 -11.37
CA TRP A 34 4.84 -3.33 -10.97
C TRP A 34 5.11 -4.81 -11.32
N PRO A 35 5.72 -5.21 -12.46
CA PRO A 35 5.95 -6.63 -12.75
C PRO A 35 6.85 -7.31 -11.73
N LEU A 36 7.73 -6.54 -11.08
CA LEU A 36 8.64 -7.06 -10.06
C LEU A 36 7.92 -7.59 -8.82
N SER A 37 6.68 -7.16 -8.55
CA SER A 37 5.85 -7.76 -7.49
C SER A 37 5.61 -9.25 -7.77
N ILE A 38 5.19 -9.58 -9.00
CA ILE A 38 4.93 -10.96 -9.43
C ILE A 38 6.24 -11.75 -9.55
N PHE A 39 7.28 -11.18 -10.17
CA PHE A 39 8.56 -11.87 -10.35
C PHE A 39 9.29 -12.13 -9.02
N GLY A 40 9.27 -11.17 -8.10
CA GLY A 40 9.85 -11.34 -6.76
C GLY A 40 9.13 -12.45 -5.99
N CYS A 41 7.80 -12.46 -5.99
CA CYS A 41 7.01 -13.55 -5.40
C CYS A 41 7.26 -14.91 -6.08
N ALA A 42 7.42 -14.93 -7.41
CA ALA A 42 7.69 -16.17 -8.15
C ALA A 42 9.09 -16.72 -7.83
N LEU A 43 10.09 -15.85 -7.73
CA LEU A 43 11.44 -16.22 -7.29
C LEU A 43 11.40 -16.78 -5.87
N PHE A 44 10.70 -16.12 -4.95
CA PHE A 44 10.49 -16.60 -3.58
C PHE A 44 9.88 -18.00 -3.54
N PHE A 45 8.75 -18.22 -4.22
CA PHE A 45 8.09 -19.54 -4.27
C PHE A 45 8.95 -20.62 -4.94
N GLN A 46 9.79 -20.25 -5.90
CA GLN A 46 10.73 -21.18 -6.53
C GLN A 46 11.82 -21.63 -5.57
N ILE A 47 12.38 -20.72 -4.75
CA ILE A 47 13.41 -21.04 -3.74
C ILE A 47 12.86 -22.03 -2.71
N THR A 48 11.65 -21.80 -2.21
CA THR A 48 11.09 -22.56 -1.08
C THR A 48 10.70 -23.99 -1.46
N LYS A 49 10.65 -24.37 -2.75
CA LYS A 49 10.33 -25.74 -3.20
C LYS A 49 11.35 -26.79 -2.76
N VAL A 50 12.62 -26.40 -2.59
CA VAL A 50 13.71 -27.34 -2.28
C VAL A 50 14.05 -27.37 -0.79
N VAL A 51 13.39 -26.54 0.02
CA VAL A 51 13.69 -26.36 1.44
C VAL A 51 12.88 -27.36 2.25
N GLN A 52 13.59 -28.22 2.99
CA GLN A 52 12.96 -29.23 3.84
C GLN A 52 12.93 -28.81 5.31
N ASN A 53 13.99 -28.16 5.78
CA ASN A 53 14.14 -27.78 7.18
C ASN A 53 13.10 -26.72 7.59
N PHE A 54 12.47 -26.94 8.75
CA PHE A 54 11.45 -26.06 9.31
C PHE A 54 11.97 -24.64 9.57
N TYR A 55 13.07 -24.50 10.30
CA TYR A 55 13.66 -23.19 10.63
C TYR A 55 14.09 -22.44 9.38
N GLU A 56 14.58 -23.14 8.36
CA GLU A 56 14.96 -22.53 7.10
C GLU A 56 13.76 -21.99 6.31
N LYS A 57 12.61 -22.69 6.32
CA LYS A 57 11.36 -22.20 5.72
C LYS A 57 10.91 -20.89 6.36
N PHE A 58 10.90 -20.84 7.70
CA PHE A 58 10.60 -19.61 8.43
C PHE A 58 11.57 -18.50 8.04
N LEU A 59 12.87 -18.78 8.09
CA LEU A 59 13.90 -17.77 7.83
C LEU A 59 13.84 -17.23 6.40
N ILE A 60 13.56 -18.07 5.40
CA ILE A 60 13.40 -17.62 4.01
C ILE A 60 12.15 -16.74 3.86
N GLY A 61 11.01 -17.13 4.45
CA GLY A 61 9.80 -16.30 4.48
C GLY A 61 10.02 -14.97 5.19
N PHE A 62 10.73 -15.00 6.32
CA PHE A 62 11.10 -13.83 7.10
C PHE A 62 12.01 -12.89 6.31
N ILE A 63 13.11 -13.37 5.73
CA ILE A 63 14.04 -12.54 4.96
C ILE A 63 13.36 -11.93 3.74
N PHE A 64 12.53 -12.72 3.03
CA PHE A 64 11.73 -12.23 1.92
C PHE A 64 10.81 -11.08 2.35
N GLY A 65 10.02 -11.30 3.40
CA GLY A 65 9.12 -10.28 3.94
C GLY A 65 9.89 -9.05 4.42
N PHE A 66 10.97 -9.24 5.16
CA PHE A 66 11.80 -8.16 5.68
C PHE A 66 12.38 -7.30 4.56
N ALA A 67 12.95 -7.89 3.52
CA ALA A 67 13.57 -7.10 2.44
C ALA A 67 12.55 -6.27 1.66
N TRP A 68 11.37 -6.85 1.39
CA TRP A 68 10.25 -6.15 0.77
C TRP A 68 9.77 -4.99 1.66
N LEU A 69 9.49 -5.29 2.93
CA LEU A 69 8.82 -4.39 3.85
C LEU A 69 9.74 -3.30 4.37
N ALA A 70 10.99 -3.63 4.70
CA ALA A 70 11.99 -2.63 5.06
C ALA A 70 12.19 -1.63 3.92
N LEU A 71 12.41 -2.11 2.68
CA LEU A 71 12.58 -1.20 1.55
C LEU A 71 11.33 -0.33 1.30
N GLY A 72 10.15 -0.95 1.24
CA GLY A 72 8.88 -0.26 0.97
C GLY A 72 8.42 0.70 2.07
N MET A 73 8.88 0.49 3.31
CA MET A 73 8.55 1.34 4.47
C MET A 73 9.74 2.18 4.93
N SER A 74 10.84 2.24 4.17
CA SER A 74 12.07 2.96 4.57
C SER A 74 11.84 4.44 4.91
N TRP A 75 10.85 5.08 4.28
CA TRP A 75 10.44 6.45 4.58
C TRP A 75 9.94 6.65 6.02
N MET A 76 9.47 5.58 6.69
CA MET A 76 9.05 5.64 8.10
C MET A 76 10.22 5.99 9.03
N TRP A 77 11.48 5.86 8.57
CA TRP A 77 12.66 6.36 9.28
C TRP A 77 12.49 7.81 9.73
N PHE A 78 11.90 8.65 8.88
CA PHE A 78 11.70 10.08 9.15
C PHE A 78 10.54 10.36 10.12
N LEU A 79 9.69 9.36 10.40
CA LEU A 79 8.63 9.46 11.40
C LEU A 79 9.08 8.88 12.74
N THR A 80 9.57 7.64 12.72
CA THR A 80 10.04 6.92 13.90
C THR A 80 10.98 5.78 13.50
N ALA A 81 12.29 5.99 13.65
CA ALA A 81 13.28 4.97 13.35
C ALA A 81 13.06 3.66 14.17
N PRO A 82 12.79 3.70 15.50
CA PRO A 82 12.49 2.48 16.25
C PRO A 82 11.22 1.78 15.79
N GLY A 83 10.13 2.54 15.56
CA GLY A 83 8.85 1.98 15.12
C GLY A 83 8.95 1.30 13.74
N TYR A 84 9.73 1.90 12.83
CA TYR A 84 10.03 1.33 11.52
C TYR A 84 10.67 -0.07 11.61
N PHE A 85 11.72 -0.23 12.43
CA PHE A 85 12.34 -1.54 12.60
C PHE A 85 11.40 -2.56 13.25
N VAL A 86 10.68 -2.16 14.29
CA VAL A 86 9.73 -3.04 14.98
C VAL A 86 8.66 -3.55 14.03
N VAL A 87 8.04 -2.66 13.25
CA VAL A 87 6.97 -3.06 12.32
C VAL A 87 7.50 -3.91 11.16
N ALA A 88 8.68 -3.59 10.62
CA ALA A 88 9.30 -4.39 9.56
C ALA A 88 9.63 -5.82 10.03
N LEU A 89 10.16 -5.97 11.24
CA LEU A 89 10.47 -7.28 11.85
C LEU A 89 9.19 -8.08 12.17
N LEU A 90 8.18 -7.41 12.72
CA LEU A 90 6.90 -8.03 13.07
C LEU A 90 6.21 -8.58 11.81
N PHE A 91 6.04 -7.74 10.79
CA PHE A 91 5.37 -8.14 9.56
C PHE A 91 6.18 -9.15 8.74
N ALA A 92 7.52 -9.05 8.73
CA ALA A 92 8.38 -10.09 8.19
C ALA A 92 8.15 -11.44 8.87
N SER A 93 7.95 -11.45 10.19
CA SER A 93 7.64 -12.67 10.95
C SER A 93 6.32 -13.30 10.51
N PHE A 94 5.31 -12.51 10.14
CA PHE A 94 4.07 -13.06 9.59
C PHE A 94 4.31 -13.79 8.25
N HIS A 95 5.17 -13.27 7.37
CA HIS A 95 5.56 -13.99 6.15
C HIS A 95 6.42 -15.23 6.45
N GLY A 96 7.26 -15.19 7.49
CA GLY A 96 7.97 -16.38 7.98
C GLY A 96 7.01 -17.49 8.43
N VAL A 97 6.00 -17.14 9.23
CA VAL A 97 4.95 -18.08 9.68
C VAL A 97 4.08 -18.55 8.50
N ALA A 98 3.72 -17.66 7.57
CA ALA A 98 2.96 -18.01 6.38
C ALA A 98 3.69 -19.05 5.53
N GLU A 99 5.01 -18.92 5.33
CA GLU A 99 5.79 -19.92 4.60
C GLU A 99 5.84 -21.26 5.34
N LEU A 100 5.96 -21.25 6.68
CA LEU A 100 5.86 -22.47 7.48
C LEU A 100 4.53 -23.19 7.26
N ILE A 101 3.41 -22.46 7.33
CA ILE A 101 2.06 -23.01 7.18
C ILE A 101 1.83 -23.47 5.74
N GLY A 102 2.10 -22.62 4.75
CA GLY A 102 1.89 -22.90 3.33
C GLY A 102 2.70 -24.10 2.83
N SER A 103 3.86 -24.37 3.44
CA SER A 103 4.70 -25.53 3.13
C SER A 103 4.28 -26.85 3.79
N ARG A 104 3.21 -26.89 4.60
CA ARG A 104 2.70 -28.14 5.21
C ARG A 104 1.74 -28.92 4.30
N PHE A 105 1.19 -28.27 3.29
CA PHE A 105 0.15 -28.85 2.44
C PHE A 105 0.74 -29.44 1.15
N ASN A 106 0.11 -30.50 0.65
CA ASN A 106 0.52 -31.19 -0.59
C ASN A 106 0.29 -30.38 -1.87
N SER A 107 -0.38 -29.24 -1.76
CA SER A 107 -0.75 -28.36 -2.87
C SER A 107 -0.11 -26.97 -2.71
N PRO A 108 1.23 -26.85 -2.79
CA PRO A 108 1.96 -25.61 -2.48
C PRO A 108 1.60 -24.46 -3.43
N MET A 109 1.11 -24.76 -4.65
CA MET A 109 0.63 -23.77 -5.61
C MET A 109 -0.59 -22.98 -5.12
N PHE A 110 -1.36 -23.55 -4.18
CA PHE A 110 -2.52 -22.90 -3.57
C PHE A 110 -2.23 -22.47 -2.13
N ALA A 111 -1.64 -23.39 -1.36
CA ALA A 111 -1.44 -23.19 0.08
C ALA A 111 -0.52 -22.00 0.38
N ARG A 112 0.52 -21.76 -0.43
CA ARG A 112 1.44 -20.63 -0.22
C ARG A 112 0.79 -19.28 -0.55
N PRO A 113 0.17 -19.05 -1.73
CA PRO A 113 -0.58 -17.83 -1.97
C PRO A 113 -1.61 -17.53 -0.89
N ILE A 114 -2.38 -18.54 -0.45
CA ILE A 114 -3.38 -18.37 0.60
C ILE A 114 -2.72 -17.99 1.94
N ALA A 115 -1.70 -18.72 2.38
CA ALA A 115 -1.04 -18.44 3.66
C ALA A 115 -0.42 -17.05 3.70
N HIS A 116 0.22 -16.60 2.61
CA HIS A 116 0.77 -15.25 2.53
C HIS A 116 -0.30 -14.17 2.37
N THR A 117 -1.42 -14.47 1.72
CA THR A 117 -2.58 -13.56 1.71
C THR A 117 -3.15 -13.41 3.12
N LEU A 118 -3.24 -14.48 3.90
CA LEU A 118 -3.67 -14.41 5.30
C LEU A 118 -2.70 -13.60 6.17
N ALA A 119 -1.39 -13.67 5.90
CA ALA A 119 -0.44 -12.76 6.55
C ALA A 119 -0.74 -11.29 6.22
N GLU A 120 -1.11 -10.96 4.97
CA GLU A 120 -1.58 -9.61 4.65
C GLU A 120 -2.87 -9.27 5.39
N VAL A 121 -3.87 -10.15 5.44
CA VAL A 121 -5.12 -9.91 6.21
C VAL A 121 -4.81 -9.54 7.66
N LEU A 122 -3.85 -10.24 8.28
CA LEU A 122 -3.39 -9.89 9.63
C LEU A 122 -2.78 -8.49 9.67
N ARG A 123 -1.93 -8.12 8.71
CA ARG A 123 -1.35 -6.76 8.63
C ARG A 123 -2.39 -5.66 8.42
N PHE A 124 -3.48 -5.98 7.73
CA PHE A 124 -4.65 -5.11 7.56
C PHE A 124 -5.52 -4.99 8.82
N SER A 125 -5.28 -5.81 9.86
CA SER A 125 -6.10 -5.84 11.08
C SER A 125 -5.31 -5.54 12.36
N ILE A 126 -4.03 -5.89 12.40
CA ILE A 126 -3.16 -5.76 13.57
C ILE A 126 -1.74 -5.31 13.20
N PRO A 127 -1.07 -4.52 14.06
CA PRO A 127 -1.59 -3.91 15.28
C PRO A 127 -2.51 -2.70 15.00
N PHE A 128 -3.24 -2.22 16.02
CA PHE A 128 -4.00 -0.97 15.99
C PHE A 128 -5.08 -0.85 14.90
N GLY A 129 -5.75 -1.95 14.53
CA GLY A 129 -6.72 -1.95 13.44
C GLY A 129 -6.10 -2.09 12.04
N GLY A 130 -4.77 -2.24 11.96
CA GLY A 130 -4.04 -2.53 10.74
C GLY A 130 -3.13 -1.38 10.32
N VAL A 131 -1.97 -1.73 9.75
CA VAL A 131 -1.02 -0.78 9.14
C VAL A 131 -0.61 -1.32 7.77
N PRO A 132 -1.53 -1.36 6.78
CA PRO A 132 -1.30 -2.00 5.48
C PRO A 132 -0.46 -1.13 4.54
N LEU A 133 0.78 -0.84 4.94
CA LEU A 133 1.78 -0.13 4.15
C LEU A 133 2.55 -1.09 3.23
N ALA A 134 3.14 -0.58 2.15
CA ALA A 134 4.00 -1.36 1.26
C ALA A 134 3.34 -2.65 0.71
N THR A 135 2.05 -2.62 0.38
CA THR A 135 1.26 -3.80 0.00
C THR A 135 1.32 -4.09 -1.50
N LEU A 136 1.09 -5.34 -1.90
CA LEU A 136 1.04 -5.74 -3.33
C LEU A 136 -0.02 -4.96 -4.15
N PRO A 137 -1.21 -4.62 -3.61
CA PRO A 137 -2.17 -3.77 -4.31
C PRO A 137 -1.61 -2.38 -4.66
N ILE A 138 -0.78 -1.78 -3.80
CA ILE A 138 -0.12 -0.50 -4.11
C ILE A 138 0.81 -0.67 -5.30
N ALA A 139 1.59 -1.76 -5.34
CA ALA A 139 2.55 -2.03 -6.41
C ALA A 139 1.91 -2.13 -7.80
N ILE A 140 0.69 -2.67 -7.89
CA ILE A 140 -0.01 -2.83 -9.18
C ILE A 140 -1.07 -1.76 -9.45
N SER A 141 -1.29 -0.84 -8.51
CA SER A 141 -2.30 0.22 -8.58
C SER A 141 -2.26 1.10 -9.84
N PRO A 142 -1.10 1.33 -10.51
CA PRO A 142 -1.07 2.08 -11.77
C PRO A 142 -1.64 1.33 -12.98
N THR A 143 -2.08 0.08 -12.82
CA THR A 143 -2.50 -0.81 -13.91
C THR A 143 -3.95 -1.25 -13.78
N ARG A 144 -4.54 -1.69 -14.89
CA ARG A 144 -5.87 -2.32 -14.90
C ARG A 144 -5.96 -3.59 -14.06
N LEU A 145 -4.83 -4.21 -13.69
CA LEU A 145 -4.84 -5.38 -12.80
C LEU A 145 -5.37 -5.03 -11.40
N ALA A 146 -5.27 -3.77 -11.00
CA ALA A 146 -5.83 -3.29 -9.74
C ALA A 146 -7.37 -3.20 -9.75
N ASP A 147 -8.03 -3.24 -10.93
CA ASP A 147 -9.49 -3.14 -11.05
C ASP A 147 -10.20 -4.33 -10.35
N ILE A 148 -9.50 -5.44 -10.09
CA ILE A 148 -9.98 -6.56 -9.25
C ILE A 148 -10.36 -6.10 -7.83
N SER A 149 -9.78 -5.00 -7.35
CA SER A 149 -10.12 -4.41 -6.05
C SER A 149 -11.60 -4.01 -5.93
N SER A 150 -12.29 -3.75 -7.04
CA SER A 150 -13.73 -3.46 -7.06
C SER A 150 -14.60 -4.62 -6.56
N ILE A 151 -14.09 -5.86 -6.62
CA ILE A 151 -14.82 -7.07 -6.22
C ILE A 151 -14.51 -7.45 -4.78
N GLY A 152 -13.23 -7.54 -4.44
CA GLY A 152 -12.77 -8.10 -3.16
C GLY A 152 -11.75 -7.25 -2.44
N GLY A 153 -11.63 -5.97 -2.82
CA GLY A 153 -10.72 -5.03 -2.20
C GLY A 153 -9.23 -5.40 -2.35
N PRO A 154 -8.36 -4.81 -1.53
CA PRO A 154 -6.92 -5.03 -1.60
C PRO A 154 -6.51 -6.47 -1.28
N ILE A 155 -7.27 -7.21 -0.46
CA ILE A 155 -6.93 -8.60 -0.10
C ILE A 155 -7.05 -9.53 -1.31
N LEU A 156 -8.10 -9.38 -2.13
CA LEU A 156 -8.26 -10.17 -3.35
C LEU A 156 -7.14 -9.85 -4.36
N VAL A 157 -6.73 -8.59 -4.46
CA VAL A 157 -5.61 -8.17 -5.31
C VAL A 157 -4.29 -8.78 -4.84
N THR A 158 -4.02 -8.80 -3.54
CA THR A 158 -2.87 -9.50 -2.95
C THR A 158 -2.87 -10.97 -3.37
N TRP A 159 -3.99 -11.66 -3.18
CA TRP A 159 -4.10 -13.07 -3.56
C TRP A 159 -3.87 -13.27 -5.05
N PHE A 160 -4.43 -12.40 -5.91
CA PHE A 160 -4.26 -12.46 -7.35
C PHE A 160 -2.77 -12.38 -7.75
N VAL A 161 -2.00 -11.44 -7.19
CA VAL A 161 -0.56 -11.31 -7.46
C VAL A 161 0.21 -12.55 -7.03
N LEU A 162 -0.03 -13.03 -5.80
CA LEU A 162 0.62 -14.23 -5.28
C LEU A 162 0.24 -15.49 -6.07
N GLN A 163 -1.04 -15.65 -6.41
CA GLN A 163 -1.52 -16.80 -7.17
C GLN A 163 -0.96 -16.80 -8.59
N THR A 164 -0.83 -15.62 -9.22
CA THR A 164 -0.17 -15.46 -10.52
C THR A 164 1.31 -15.89 -10.44
N ALA A 165 2.03 -15.44 -9.42
CA ALA A 165 3.41 -15.86 -9.17
C ALA A 165 3.54 -17.38 -8.97
N ALA A 166 2.61 -17.99 -8.21
CA ALA A 166 2.58 -19.44 -8.04
C ALA A 166 2.28 -20.20 -9.34
N CYS A 167 1.43 -19.66 -10.21
CA CYS A 167 1.15 -20.23 -11.54
C CYS A 167 2.40 -20.22 -12.43
N ILE A 168 3.19 -19.14 -12.42
CA ILE A 168 4.47 -19.06 -13.14
C ILE A 168 5.40 -20.20 -12.68
N VAL A 169 5.57 -20.36 -11.38
CA VAL A 169 6.40 -21.42 -10.79
C VAL A 169 5.87 -22.82 -11.10
N GLY A 170 4.54 -22.99 -11.10
CA GLY A 170 3.87 -24.23 -11.47
C GLY A 170 4.06 -24.60 -12.94
N TYR A 171 3.94 -23.62 -13.86
CA TYR A 171 4.08 -23.83 -15.30
C TYR A 171 5.44 -24.39 -15.70
N PHE A 172 6.51 -23.87 -15.08
CA PHE A 172 7.88 -24.33 -15.30
C PHE A 172 8.23 -25.60 -14.51
N ASN A 173 7.33 -26.12 -13.67
CA ASN A 173 7.54 -27.38 -12.97
C ASN A 173 7.26 -28.59 -13.88
N ARG A 174 8.29 -29.06 -14.60
CA ARG A 174 8.20 -30.19 -15.54
C ARG A 174 7.78 -31.53 -14.92
N ARG A 175 7.73 -31.65 -13.58
CA ARG A 175 7.35 -32.89 -12.87
C ARG A 175 5.85 -33.01 -12.59
N GLN A 176 5.08 -31.95 -12.83
CA GLN A 176 3.65 -31.92 -12.54
C GLN A 176 2.86 -31.59 -13.81
N SER A 177 1.59 -32.00 -13.85
CA SER A 177 0.68 -31.61 -14.93
C SER A 177 0.54 -30.09 -14.98
N ARG A 178 0.48 -29.53 -16.19
CA ARG A 178 0.19 -28.11 -16.42
C ARG A 178 -1.30 -27.80 -16.40
N GLN A 179 -2.17 -28.81 -16.37
CA GLN A 179 -3.63 -28.60 -16.38
C GLN A 179 -4.12 -27.72 -15.21
N PRO A 180 -3.69 -27.94 -13.94
CA PRO A 180 -4.12 -27.07 -12.84
C PRO A 180 -3.68 -25.61 -13.04
N VAL A 181 -2.49 -25.40 -13.61
CA VAL A 181 -1.97 -24.07 -13.92
C VAL A 181 -2.85 -23.38 -14.97
N ALA A 182 -3.19 -24.08 -16.05
CA ALA A 182 -4.05 -23.55 -17.10
C ALA A 182 -5.44 -23.17 -16.59
N ILE A 183 -6.04 -24.02 -15.73
CA ILE A 183 -7.35 -23.75 -15.11
C ILE A 183 -7.29 -22.50 -14.24
N ILE A 184 -6.29 -22.36 -13.38
CA ILE A 184 -6.17 -21.19 -12.49
C ILE A 184 -5.88 -19.93 -13.29
N LEU A 185 -5.00 -19.98 -14.30
CA LEU A 185 -4.74 -18.84 -15.16
C LEU A 185 -6.02 -18.40 -15.88
N LEU A 186 -6.83 -19.33 -16.36
CA LEU A 186 -8.14 -19.01 -16.92
C LEU A 186 -9.05 -18.33 -15.89
N LEU A 187 -9.12 -18.83 -14.65
CA LEU A 187 -9.90 -18.21 -13.58
C LEU A 187 -9.41 -16.80 -13.24
N LEU A 188 -8.09 -16.58 -13.19
CA LEU A 188 -7.48 -15.27 -12.96
C LEU A 188 -7.80 -14.30 -14.10
N ILE A 189 -7.78 -14.77 -15.35
CA ILE A 189 -8.18 -13.98 -16.53
C ILE A 189 -9.66 -13.61 -16.47
N VAL A 190 -10.54 -14.57 -16.15
CA VAL A 190 -11.98 -14.33 -16.00
C VAL A 190 -12.24 -13.32 -14.88
N LEU A 191 -11.56 -13.46 -13.74
CA LEU A 191 -11.65 -12.53 -12.62
C LEU A 191 -11.19 -11.12 -13.03
N GLN A 192 -10.09 -11.01 -13.78
CA GLN A 192 -9.57 -9.74 -14.29
C GLN A 192 -10.52 -9.06 -15.29
N ILE A 193 -11.16 -9.82 -16.18
CA ILE A 193 -12.15 -9.30 -17.12
C ILE A 193 -13.40 -8.83 -16.36
N PHE A 194 -13.84 -9.62 -15.39
CA PHE A 194 -14.99 -9.28 -14.55
C PHE A 194 -14.71 -8.01 -13.73
N GLY A 195 -13.55 -7.89 -13.07
CA GLY A 195 -13.18 -6.72 -12.28
C GLY A 195 -13.12 -5.42 -13.09
N GLN A 196 -12.68 -5.47 -14.36
CA GLN A 196 -12.70 -4.32 -15.25
C GLN A 196 -14.12 -3.95 -15.73
N SER A 197 -15.01 -4.94 -15.81
CA SER A 197 -16.39 -4.75 -16.28
C SER A 197 -17.33 -4.38 -15.13
N PHE A 198 -16.94 -4.67 -13.89
CA PHE A 198 -17.71 -4.41 -12.68
C PHE A 198 -17.68 -2.91 -12.35
N ASN A 199 -18.53 -2.15 -13.04
CA ASN A 199 -18.74 -0.74 -12.80
C ASN A 199 -19.90 -0.53 -11.83
N SER A 200 -19.61 -0.40 -10.53
CA SER A 200 -20.60 0.04 -9.53
C SER A 200 -20.81 1.56 -9.53
N ILE A 201 -20.23 2.29 -10.49
CA ILE A 201 -20.24 3.75 -10.50
C ILE A 201 -21.47 4.26 -11.26
N ASN A 202 -22.40 4.86 -10.51
CA ASN A 202 -23.50 5.63 -11.09
C ASN A 202 -22.99 7.04 -11.44
N LYS A 203 -22.81 7.30 -12.74
CA LYS A 203 -22.43 8.64 -13.21
C LYS A 203 -23.65 9.56 -13.12
N THR A 204 -23.50 10.66 -12.40
CA THR A 204 -24.56 11.68 -12.24
C THR A 204 -24.61 12.68 -13.41
N ASN A 205 -23.67 12.59 -14.37
CA ASN A 205 -23.43 13.56 -15.45
C ASN A 205 -23.18 15.01 -15.00
N THR A 206 -23.01 15.25 -13.70
CA THR A 206 -22.59 16.53 -13.14
C THR A 206 -21.07 16.61 -13.16
N THR A 207 -20.52 17.76 -13.56
CA THR A 207 -19.08 18.05 -13.48
C THR A 207 -18.88 19.17 -12.48
N LEU A 208 -17.94 19.00 -11.55
CA LEU A 208 -17.54 20.03 -10.58
C LEU A 208 -16.14 20.53 -10.90
N ARG A 209 -15.92 21.83 -10.76
CA ARG A 209 -14.63 22.48 -10.88
C ARG A 209 -14.06 22.73 -9.49
N ILE A 210 -13.01 21.98 -9.16
CA ILE A 210 -12.40 21.96 -7.81
C ILE A 210 -11.00 22.56 -7.86
N ALA A 211 -10.70 23.49 -6.95
CA ALA A 211 -9.35 23.98 -6.70
C ALA A 211 -8.76 23.31 -5.46
N ALA A 212 -7.81 22.38 -5.64
CA ALA A 212 -7.02 21.83 -4.54
C ALA A 212 -5.84 22.75 -4.25
N VAL A 213 -5.83 23.39 -3.08
CA VAL A 213 -4.85 24.41 -2.71
C VAL A 213 -3.74 23.80 -1.87
N GLN A 214 -2.49 24.00 -2.29
CA GLN A 214 -1.31 23.58 -1.54
C GLN A 214 -0.40 24.79 -1.27
N GLY A 215 -0.35 25.23 -0.01
CA GLY A 215 0.47 26.37 0.41
C GLY A 215 1.98 26.11 0.40
N GLY A 216 2.37 24.82 0.43
CA GLY A 216 3.77 24.40 0.52
C GLY A 216 4.42 24.74 1.87
N GLY A 217 5.75 24.74 1.89
CA GLY A 217 6.55 24.97 3.10
C GLY A 217 7.63 23.90 3.28
N PRO A 218 8.51 24.08 4.28
CA PRO A 218 9.50 23.06 4.62
C PRO A 218 8.80 21.80 5.17
N GLN A 219 9.28 20.62 4.75
CA GLN A 219 8.79 19.33 5.24
C GLN A 219 9.53 18.94 6.53
N GLY A 220 8.90 18.13 7.39
CA GLY A 220 9.55 17.58 8.58
C GLY A 220 9.76 18.60 9.72
N VAL A 221 8.99 19.70 9.73
CA VAL A 221 9.04 20.68 10.82
C VAL A 221 8.34 20.10 12.05
N LEU A 222 9.02 20.15 13.19
CA LEU A 222 8.42 19.76 14.47
C LEU A 222 7.38 20.80 14.88
N ALA A 223 6.20 20.36 15.32
CA ALA A 223 5.10 21.26 15.72
C ALA A 223 5.52 22.28 16.79
N ILE A 224 6.40 21.91 17.73
CA ILE A 224 6.98 22.82 18.74
C ILE A 224 7.76 24.01 18.13
N ASN A 225 8.25 23.87 16.90
CA ASN A 225 9.07 24.87 16.21
C ASN A 225 8.29 25.62 15.12
N ALA A 226 6.98 25.41 15.02
CA ALA A 226 6.13 26.05 14.01
C ALA A 226 4.95 26.77 14.67
N SER A 227 4.48 27.85 14.03
CA SER A 227 3.18 28.39 14.35
C SER A 227 2.11 27.61 13.59
N ALA A 228 1.02 27.23 14.27
CA ALA A 228 -0.19 26.68 13.66
C ALA A 228 -0.67 27.52 12.46
N ARG A 229 -0.48 28.84 12.57
CA ARG A 229 -0.92 29.82 11.58
C ARG A 229 -0.06 29.85 10.31
N ASP A 230 1.17 29.34 10.34
CA ASP A 230 2.07 29.42 9.19
C ASP A 230 1.55 28.62 7.99
N ALA A 231 0.96 27.45 8.25
CA ALA A 231 0.34 26.63 7.21
C ALA A 231 -0.87 27.36 6.62
N PHE A 232 -1.73 27.90 7.48
CA PHE A 232 -2.90 28.67 7.09
C PHE A 232 -2.54 29.84 6.17
N GLU A 233 -1.59 30.70 6.57
CA GLU A 233 -1.23 31.90 5.80
C GLU A 233 -0.69 31.55 4.41
N ARG A 234 0.06 30.46 4.28
CA ARG A 234 0.54 29.98 2.97
C ARG A 234 -0.62 29.52 2.09
N HIS A 235 -1.60 28.79 2.63
CA HIS A 235 -2.77 28.36 1.88
C HIS A 235 -3.69 29.53 1.52
N LEU A 236 -3.89 30.49 2.44
CA LEU A 236 -4.63 31.71 2.18
C LEU A 236 -3.97 32.53 1.08
N LYS A 237 -2.65 32.68 1.11
CA LYS A 237 -1.88 33.38 0.07
C LYS A 237 -2.08 32.77 -1.31
N VAL A 238 -2.06 31.44 -1.43
CA VAL A 238 -2.32 30.76 -2.70
C VAL A 238 -3.79 30.93 -3.11
N THR A 239 -4.72 30.80 -2.17
CA THR A 239 -6.16 30.99 -2.42
C THR A 239 -6.48 32.38 -2.97
N LYS A 240 -5.81 33.42 -2.48
CA LYS A 240 -5.93 34.80 -2.98
C LYS A 240 -5.49 34.97 -4.45
N THR A 241 -4.73 34.03 -5.00
CA THR A 241 -4.38 34.05 -6.44
C THR A 241 -5.52 33.54 -7.33
N LEU A 242 -6.51 32.85 -6.75
CA LEU A 242 -7.70 32.38 -7.46
C LEU A 242 -8.60 33.55 -7.82
N ARG A 243 -9.15 33.51 -9.04
CA ARG A 243 -9.98 34.57 -9.62
C ARG A 243 -11.47 34.18 -9.59
N PRO A 244 -12.41 35.08 -9.27
CA PRO A 244 -13.85 34.77 -9.27
C PRO A 244 -14.36 34.26 -10.63
N GLN A 245 -13.78 34.72 -11.73
CA GLN A 245 -14.10 34.25 -13.10
C GLN A 245 -13.71 32.78 -13.35
N SER A 246 -13.13 32.12 -12.35
CA SER A 246 -12.85 30.70 -12.36
C SER A 246 -14.10 29.85 -12.18
N ASN A 247 -15.28 30.37 -11.80
CA ASN A 247 -16.50 29.56 -11.64
C ASN A 247 -16.22 28.24 -10.89
N LEU A 248 -15.57 28.34 -9.72
CA LEU A 248 -15.19 27.19 -8.91
C LEU A 248 -16.42 26.73 -8.12
N ASP A 249 -16.66 25.43 -8.08
CA ASP A 249 -17.69 24.88 -7.19
C ASP A 249 -17.12 24.65 -5.79
N ILE A 250 -15.86 24.19 -5.72
CA ILE A 250 -15.19 23.81 -4.47
C ILE A 250 -13.74 24.31 -4.44
N VAL A 251 -13.32 24.82 -3.28
CA VAL A 251 -11.93 25.03 -2.89
C VAL A 251 -11.59 24.05 -1.77
N LEU A 252 -10.60 23.20 -1.98
CA LEU A 252 -10.18 22.16 -1.05
C LEU A 252 -8.83 22.51 -0.43
N TRP A 253 -8.77 22.59 0.89
CA TRP A 253 -7.51 22.66 1.65
C TRP A 253 -7.24 21.32 2.35
N PRO A 254 -5.98 20.87 2.43
CA PRO A 254 -5.63 19.59 3.02
C PRO A 254 -5.84 19.56 4.55
N GLU A 255 -5.60 18.39 5.12
CA GLU A 255 -5.62 18.13 6.57
C GLU A 255 -4.71 19.08 7.34
N ASN A 256 -5.15 19.45 8.56
CA ASN A 256 -4.36 20.19 9.55
C ASN A 256 -3.74 21.51 9.04
N VAL A 257 -4.44 22.21 8.13
CA VAL A 257 -4.05 23.57 7.70
C VAL A 257 -4.57 24.62 8.67
N ILE A 258 -5.68 24.32 9.35
CA ILE A 258 -6.31 25.16 10.37
C ILE A 258 -6.17 24.41 11.68
N ASP A 259 -5.49 25.01 12.65
CA ASP A 259 -5.33 24.45 14.00
C ASP A 259 -5.67 25.56 15.01
N VAL A 260 -6.85 25.43 15.63
CA VAL A 260 -7.50 26.48 16.43
C VAL A 260 -8.32 25.87 17.56
N ALA A 261 -8.45 26.56 18.70
CA ALA A 261 -9.25 26.04 19.81
C ALA A 261 -10.73 25.79 19.45
N LYS A 262 -11.34 26.67 18.65
CA LYS A 262 -12.72 26.51 18.16
C LYS A 262 -12.87 27.19 16.81
N PHE A 263 -13.14 26.42 15.77
CA PHE A 263 -13.17 26.92 14.39
C PHE A 263 -14.28 27.93 14.17
N ALA A 264 -15.51 27.66 14.65
CA ALA A 264 -16.67 28.51 14.38
C ALA A 264 -16.54 29.97 14.90
N SER A 265 -15.64 30.23 15.85
CA SER A 265 -15.38 31.57 16.40
C SER A 265 -13.98 32.08 16.10
N SER A 266 -13.22 31.40 15.24
CA SER A 266 -11.84 31.74 14.94
C SER A 266 -11.74 32.82 13.87
N ARG A 267 -10.55 33.42 13.78
CA ARG A 267 -10.22 34.36 12.71
C ARG A 267 -10.14 33.66 11.35
N GLU A 268 -9.63 32.43 11.35
CA GLU A 268 -9.49 31.53 10.21
C GLU A 268 -10.84 31.34 9.51
N TYR A 269 -11.91 31.12 10.29
CA TYR A 269 -13.27 30.97 9.76
C TYR A 269 -13.71 32.22 9.00
N LEU A 270 -13.53 33.42 9.58
CA LEU A 270 -13.93 34.67 8.94
C LEU A 270 -13.18 34.92 7.63
N GLU A 271 -11.88 34.64 7.61
CA GLU A 271 -11.07 34.82 6.39
C GLU A 271 -11.43 33.80 5.30
N ILE A 272 -11.74 32.55 5.68
CA ILE A 272 -12.24 31.55 4.73
C ILE A 272 -13.62 31.95 4.20
N ALA A 273 -14.52 32.41 5.07
CA ALA A 273 -15.84 32.87 4.67
C ALA A 273 -15.76 34.03 3.66
N ASN A 274 -14.86 34.99 3.89
CA ASN A 274 -14.61 36.08 2.95
C ASN A 274 -14.10 35.59 1.59
N GLU A 275 -13.19 34.60 1.57
CA GLU A 275 -12.69 34.03 0.31
C GLU A 275 -13.76 33.17 -0.40
N ALA A 276 -14.62 32.48 0.36
CA ALA A 276 -15.76 31.73 -0.16
C ALA A 276 -16.77 32.66 -0.85
N GLU A 277 -17.12 33.78 -0.20
CA GLU A 277 -17.99 34.81 -0.77
C GLU A 277 -17.34 35.46 -2.01
N ARG A 278 -16.05 35.82 -1.93
CA ARG A 278 -15.32 36.43 -3.05
C ARG A 278 -15.28 35.53 -4.29
N LEU A 279 -15.14 34.22 -4.09
CA LEU A 279 -15.01 33.25 -5.17
C LEU A 279 -16.35 32.64 -5.61
N ASP A 280 -17.44 32.90 -4.87
CA ASP A 280 -18.73 32.24 -5.03
C ASP A 280 -18.59 30.70 -5.07
N ALA A 281 -17.81 30.15 -4.13
CA ALA A 281 -17.41 28.74 -4.10
C ALA A 281 -17.48 28.15 -2.69
N GLN A 282 -17.78 26.86 -2.57
CA GLN A 282 -17.75 26.16 -1.29
C GLN A 282 -16.32 25.84 -0.86
N PHE A 283 -16.03 25.96 0.43
CA PHE A 283 -14.73 25.59 0.98
C PHE A 283 -14.83 24.29 1.78
N VAL A 284 -13.96 23.33 1.46
CA VAL A 284 -13.76 22.10 2.21
C VAL A 284 -12.35 22.16 2.77
N VAL A 285 -12.22 22.22 4.09
CA VAL A 285 -10.94 22.50 4.75
C VAL A 285 -10.69 21.50 5.88
N GLY A 286 -9.44 21.06 6.02
CA GLY A 286 -9.00 20.25 7.16
C GLY A 286 -8.76 21.11 8.39
N ILE A 287 -9.48 20.81 9.48
CA ILE A 287 -9.42 21.55 10.74
C ILE A 287 -8.95 20.63 11.87
N THR A 288 -8.11 21.15 12.75
CA THR A 288 -7.84 20.58 14.07
C THR A 288 -8.43 21.55 15.09
N GLU A 289 -9.32 21.07 15.96
CA GLU A 289 -9.90 21.89 17.02
C GLU A 289 -10.08 21.18 18.36
N ASP A 290 -10.14 21.95 19.45
CA ASP A 290 -10.30 21.39 20.79
C ASP A 290 -11.69 20.79 20.97
N ALA A 291 -11.72 19.56 21.50
CA ALA A 291 -12.94 18.80 21.76
C ALA A 291 -13.14 18.55 23.28
N GLY A 292 -12.67 19.49 24.09
CA GLY A 292 -12.70 19.45 25.55
C GLY A 292 -11.31 19.31 26.17
N THR A 293 -11.25 19.12 27.49
CA THR A 293 -9.97 19.06 28.22
C THR A 293 -9.12 17.89 27.73
N ASN A 294 -7.92 18.19 27.23
CA ASN A 294 -6.95 17.22 26.70
C ASN A 294 -7.49 16.36 25.55
N ARG A 295 -8.41 16.90 24.75
CA ARG A 295 -8.98 16.24 23.58
C ARG A 295 -9.05 17.21 22.42
N PHE A 296 -8.84 16.69 21.23
CA PHE A 296 -9.01 17.43 19.98
C PHE A 296 -9.69 16.53 18.96
N THR A 297 -10.27 17.15 17.94
CA THR A 297 -10.74 16.53 16.71
C THR A 297 -9.90 17.02 15.55
N ASN A 298 -9.71 16.18 14.56
CA ASN A 298 -9.07 16.46 13.27
C ASN A 298 -9.98 15.90 12.18
#